data_AF-A0A4P6V403-F1
#
_entry.id   AF-A0A4P6V403-F1
#
_cell.length_a   1.000
_cell.length_b   1.000
_cell.length_c   1.000
_cell.angle_alpha   90.00
_cell.angle_beta   90.00
_cell.angle_gamma   90.00
#
_symmetry.space_group_name_H-M   'P 1'
#
loop_
_entity.id
_entity.type
_entity.pdbx_description
1 polymer ?
#
loop_
_entity_poly.entity_id
_entity_poly.type
_entity_poly.pdbx_seq_one_letter_code
_entity_poly.pdbx_strand_id
1 'polypeptide(L)'
;MMVMPFVTFGRTELFSEHAYFDIDNEFTAHQGTASLIAAGKRRIALIDGDRRYMFVRQRRRGYEKALHEAGLEMDETLIRHINVDADLARTAAAELAGAGADGFVCVNELAFLGARAGARAALGENFGSVGFSMRAGTNLADYIGTPAPLLFAFRGGMEPGRSASQAD
;
A
#
# COMPACT_ATOMS: atom_id res chain seq x y z
N MET A 1 -17.19 30.53 -19.97
CA MET A 1 -16.09 29.56 -20.17
C MET A 1 -16.70 28.17 -20.10
N MET A 2 -16.49 27.31 -21.09
CA MET A 2 -17.10 25.97 -21.12
C MET A 2 -16.27 25.02 -20.26
N VAL A 3 -16.91 24.39 -19.26
CA VAL A 3 -16.27 23.42 -18.37
C VAL A 3 -16.22 22.07 -19.08
N MET A 4 -15.03 21.47 -19.19
CA MET A 4 -14.85 20.12 -19.75
C MET A 4 -15.14 19.07 -18.66
N PRO A 5 -16.13 18.18 -18.83
CA PRO A 5 -16.37 17.11 -17.87
C PRO A 5 -15.24 16.08 -17.92
N PHE A 6 -14.78 15.64 -16.75
CA PHE A 6 -13.80 14.58 -16.62
C PHE A 6 -14.04 13.76 -15.34
N VAL A 7 -13.46 12.57 -15.30
CA VAL A 7 -13.41 11.69 -14.13
C VAL A 7 -11.96 11.27 -13.91
N THR A 8 -11.48 11.20 -12.67
CA THR A 8 -10.14 10.68 -12.37
C THR A 8 -10.19 9.25 -11.90
N PHE A 9 -9.20 8.46 -12.33
CA PHE A 9 -8.85 7.22 -11.64
C PHE A 9 -7.80 7.55 -10.58
N GLY A 10 -8.22 7.54 -9.31
CA GLY A 10 -7.45 8.09 -8.19
C GLY A 10 -8.07 9.36 -7.59
N ARG A 11 -7.85 9.57 -6.29
CA ARG A 11 -8.27 10.78 -5.57
C ARG A 11 -7.20 11.86 -5.60
N THR A 12 -7.64 13.11 -5.62
CA THR A 12 -6.81 14.29 -5.40
C THR A 12 -7.28 15.03 -4.15
N GLU A 13 -6.40 15.84 -3.55
CA GLU A 13 -6.75 16.79 -2.48
C GLU A 13 -6.84 18.20 -3.09
N LEU A 14 -7.68 18.37 -4.13
CA LEU A 14 -7.93 19.67 -4.76
C LEU A 14 -8.99 20.46 -3.97
N PHE A 15 -8.95 21.79 -4.10
CA PHE A 15 -9.98 22.67 -3.51
C PHE A 15 -11.34 22.57 -4.21
N SER A 16 -11.37 22.10 -5.45
CA SER A 16 -12.59 21.89 -6.24
C SER A 16 -12.95 20.40 -6.30
N GLU A 17 -14.21 20.06 -6.00
CA GLU A 17 -14.71 18.70 -6.16
C GLU A 17 -14.80 18.29 -7.64
N HIS A 18 -14.50 17.03 -7.93
CA HIS A 18 -14.65 16.41 -9.25
C HIS A 18 -14.95 14.91 -9.09
N ALA A 19 -15.54 14.30 -10.11
CA ALA A 19 -15.88 12.87 -10.08
C ALA A 19 -14.62 12.01 -10.06
N TYR A 20 -14.61 10.96 -9.24
CA TYR A 20 -13.49 10.01 -9.18
C TYR A 20 -13.93 8.57 -8.91
N PHE A 21 -13.09 7.65 -9.34
CA PHE A 21 -13.10 6.25 -8.91
C PHE A 21 -11.70 5.89 -8.42
N ASP A 22 -11.58 5.34 -7.22
CA ASP A 22 -10.28 5.04 -6.63
C ASP A 22 -10.32 3.74 -5.83
N ILE A 23 -9.13 3.18 -5.62
CA ILE A 23 -8.88 2.17 -4.61
C ILE A 23 -8.84 2.89 -3.25
N ASP A 24 -9.43 2.30 -2.23
CA ASP A 24 -9.22 2.80 -0.87
C ASP A 24 -7.84 2.39 -0.37
N ASN A 25 -6.82 3.12 -0.82
CA ASN A 25 -5.41 2.85 -0.55
C ASN A 25 -5.07 2.95 0.95
N GLU A 26 -5.75 3.85 1.66
CA GLU A 26 -5.59 4.00 3.12
C GLU A 26 -6.15 2.77 3.83
N PHE A 27 -7.38 2.39 3.53
CA PHE A 27 -7.99 1.19 4.11
C PHE A 27 -7.20 -0.07 3.76
N THR A 28 -6.78 -0.22 2.52
CA THR A 28 -6.04 -1.40 2.05
C THR A 28 -4.68 -1.53 2.76
N ALA A 29 -3.95 -0.42 2.90
CA ALA A 29 -2.68 -0.43 3.63
C ALA A 29 -2.88 -0.70 5.12
N HIS A 30 -3.92 -0.10 5.73
CA HIS A 30 -4.30 -0.35 7.11
C HIS A 30 -4.56 -1.83 7.37
N GLN A 31 -5.46 -2.44 6.59
CA GLN A 31 -5.79 -3.85 6.74
C GLN A 31 -4.56 -4.75 6.52
N GLY A 32 -3.68 -4.39 5.57
CA GLY A 32 -2.46 -5.14 5.28
C GLY A 32 -1.52 -5.14 6.47
N THR A 33 -1.23 -3.97 7.02
CA THR A 33 -0.40 -3.82 8.21
C THR A 33 -1.05 -4.52 9.42
N ALA A 34 -2.34 -4.31 9.67
CA ALA A 34 -3.07 -4.93 10.78
C ALA A 34 -3.03 -6.46 10.71
N SER A 35 -3.13 -7.04 9.51
CA SER A 35 -3.01 -8.50 9.32
C SER A 35 -1.62 -9.05 9.68
N LEU A 36 -0.55 -8.31 9.36
CA LEU A 36 0.81 -8.68 9.73
C LEU A 36 1.01 -8.58 11.25
N ILE A 37 0.47 -7.54 11.88
CA ILE A 37 0.47 -7.37 13.33
C ILE A 37 -0.27 -8.54 14.01
N ALA A 38 -1.44 -8.91 13.50
CA ALA A 38 -2.21 -10.05 14.01
C ALA A 38 -1.46 -11.38 13.85
N ALA A 39 -0.63 -11.52 12.82
CA ALA A 39 0.29 -12.64 12.62
C ALA A 39 1.59 -12.54 13.47
N GLY A 40 1.66 -11.59 14.40
CA GLY A 40 2.75 -11.43 15.37
C GLY A 40 3.93 -10.59 14.87
N LYS A 41 3.85 -9.96 13.69
CA LYS A 41 4.93 -9.09 13.17
C LYS A 41 4.97 -7.77 13.92
N ARG A 42 6.17 -7.24 14.17
CA ARG A 42 6.37 -6.02 14.98
C ARG A 42 7.27 -4.99 14.30
N ARG A 43 8.21 -5.40 13.45
CA ARG A 43 9.08 -4.52 12.66
C ARG A 43 8.67 -4.58 11.20
N ILE A 44 7.58 -3.89 10.89
CA ILE A 44 6.93 -3.96 9.58
C ILE A 44 7.50 -2.87 8.68
N ALA A 45 8.06 -3.23 7.53
CA ALA A 45 8.53 -2.30 6.53
C ALA A 45 7.45 -1.94 5.50
N LEU A 46 7.50 -0.70 5.01
CA LEU A 46 6.65 -0.20 3.94
C LEU A 46 7.50 0.05 2.69
N ILE A 47 7.24 -0.72 1.62
CA ILE A 47 7.83 -0.48 0.30
C ILE A 47 6.74 0.16 -0.59
N ASP A 48 6.93 1.43 -0.90
CA ASP A 48 5.96 2.29 -1.58
C ASP A 48 6.50 2.94 -2.86
N GLY A 49 5.60 3.55 -3.64
CA GLY A 49 5.94 4.35 -4.80
C GLY A 49 6.43 5.75 -4.46
N ASP A 50 6.53 6.60 -5.48
CA ASP A 50 6.93 8.01 -5.35
C ASP A 50 5.91 8.82 -4.53
N ARG A 51 6.41 9.58 -3.54
CA ARG A 51 5.63 10.42 -2.61
C ARG A 51 4.80 11.50 -3.29
N ARG A 52 5.09 11.85 -4.54
CA ARG A 52 4.31 12.81 -5.34
C ARG A 52 2.90 12.29 -5.64
N TYR A 53 2.68 10.98 -5.60
CA TYR A 53 1.37 10.39 -5.87
C TYR A 53 0.48 10.34 -4.62
N MET A 54 -0.81 10.67 -4.80
CA MET A 54 -1.78 10.71 -3.70
C MET A 54 -2.01 9.35 -3.04
N PHE A 55 -2.04 8.27 -3.83
CA PHE A 55 -2.22 6.93 -3.28
C PHE A 55 -1.09 6.53 -2.32
N VAL A 56 0.16 6.97 -2.56
CA VAL A 56 1.32 6.72 -1.68
C VAL A 56 1.13 7.39 -0.32
N ARG A 57 0.64 8.64 -0.32
CA ARG A 57 0.31 9.37 0.92
C ARG A 57 -0.81 8.67 1.70
N GLN A 58 -1.84 8.19 1.01
CA GLN A 58 -2.94 7.43 1.62
C GLN A 58 -2.46 6.09 2.20
N ARG A 59 -1.63 5.34 1.47
CA ARG A 59 -1.05 4.09 1.96
C ARG A 59 -0.23 4.30 3.23
N ARG A 60 0.60 5.35 3.26
CA ARG A 60 1.36 5.73 4.45
C ARG A 60 0.46 6.03 5.65
N ARG A 61 -0.62 6.80 5.47
CA ARG A 61 -1.62 7.06 6.53
C ARG A 61 -2.22 5.77 7.08
N GLY A 62 -2.61 4.84 6.20
CA GLY A 62 -3.19 3.56 6.60
C GLY A 62 -2.20 2.69 7.38
N TYR A 63 -0.95 2.62 6.91
CA TYR A 63 0.14 1.93 7.59
C TYR A 63 0.42 2.51 8.98
N GLU A 64 0.58 3.83 9.09
CA GLU A 64 0.82 4.53 10.34
C GLU A 64 -0.32 4.34 11.34
N LYS A 65 -1.57 4.44 10.86
CA LYS A 65 -2.76 4.21 11.67
C LYS A 65 -2.79 2.81 12.29
N ALA A 66 -2.51 1.77 11.49
CA ALA A 66 -2.51 0.39 11.98
C ALA A 66 -1.40 0.13 13.02
N LEU A 67 -0.22 0.74 12.85
CA LEU A 67 0.85 0.67 13.85
C LEU A 67 0.42 1.35 15.16
N HIS A 68 -0.11 2.56 15.07
CA HIS A 68 -0.57 3.35 16.22
C HIS A 68 -1.67 2.61 16.99
N GLU A 69 -2.67 2.05 16.32
CA GLU A 69 -3.74 1.26 16.95
C GLU A 69 -3.22 0.01 17.70
N ALA A 70 -2.07 -0.53 17.27
CA ALA A 70 -1.40 -1.65 17.92
C ALA A 70 -0.36 -1.24 18.98
N GLY A 71 -0.19 0.05 19.25
CA GLY A 71 0.82 0.58 20.17
C GLY A 71 2.27 0.43 19.65
N LEU A 72 2.45 0.36 18.34
CA LEU A 72 3.76 0.33 17.68
C LEU A 72 4.12 1.72 17.15
N GLU A 73 5.38 2.12 17.34
CA GLU A 73 5.90 3.37 16.77
C GLU A 73 6.30 3.20 15.31
N MET A 74 6.03 4.22 14.51
CA MET A 74 6.47 4.25 13.12
C MET A 74 7.97 4.54 13.05
N ASP A 75 8.73 3.61 12.48
CA ASP A 75 10.16 3.76 12.19
C ASP A 75 10.36 4.21 10.73
N GLU A 76 10.76 5.46 10.52
CA GLU A 76 11.04 6.00 9.17
C GLU A 76 12.15 5.21 8.45
N THR A 77 13.06 4.57 9.18
CA THR A 77 14.12 3.76 8.59
C THR A 77 13.60 2.48 7.95
N LEU A 78 12.35 2.09 8.23
CA LEU A 78 11.65 0.95 7.64
C LEU A 78 10.78 1.32 6.42
N ILE A 79 10.80 2.58 5.98
CA ILE A 79 10.03 3.05 4.82
C ILE A 79 10.97 3.23 3.61
N ARG A 80 10.59 2.68 2.46
CA ARG A 80 11.32 2.84 1.19
C ARG A 80 10.38 3.29 0.09
N HIS A 81 10.74 4.39 -0.58
CA HIS A 81 10.05 4.88 -1.77
C HIS A 81 10.86 4.49 -3.01
N ILE A 82 10.24 3.79 -3.95
CA ILE A 82 10.86 3.29 -5.17
C ILE A 82 10.09 3.76 -6.41
N ASN A 83 10.79 3.85 -7.54
CA ASN A 83 10.13 3.79 -8.84
C ASN A 83 9.70 2.35 -9.04
N VAL A 84 8.40 2.08 -8.93
CA VAL A 84 7.83 0.72 -8.78
C VAL A 84 8.41 -0.27 -9.80
N ASP A 85 9.38 -1.05 -9.33
CA ASP A 85 10.21 -1.98 -10.09
C ASP A 85 10.64 -3.13 -9.17
N ALA A 86 10.70 -4.35 -9.73
CA ALA A 86 10.98 -5.55 -8.93
C ALA A 86 12.44 -5.62 -8.44
N ASP A 87 13.41 -5.16 -9.24
CA ASP A 87 14.82 -5.19 -8.84
C ASP A 87 15.09 -4.16 -7.75
N LEU A 88 14.49 -2.96 -7.85
CA LEU A 88 14.54 -1.96 -6.77
C LEU A 88 13.88 -2.46 -5.49
N ALA A 89 12.72 -3.11 -5.59
CA ALA A 89 12.04 -3.70 -4.44
C ALA A 89 12.86 -4.84 -3.81
N ARG A 90 13.58 -5.63 -4.62
CA ARG A 90 14.48 -6.69 -4.15
C ARG A 90 15.62 -6.12 -3.32
N THR A 91 16.32 -5.11 -3.83
CA THR A 91 17.42 -4.46 -3.11
C THR A 91 16.92 -3.84 -1.80
N ALA A 92 15.84 -3.05 -1.87
CA ALA A 92 15.25 -2.42 -0.69
C ALA A 92 14.84 -3.44 0.38
N ALA A 93 14.19 -4.54 0.00
CA ALA A 93 13.75 -5.55 0.96
C ALA A 93 14.92 -6.32 1.58
N ALA A 94 16.00 -6.58 0.83
CA ALA A 94 17.19 -7.21 1.39
C ALA A 94 17.83 -6.35 2.49
N GLU A 95 17.94 -5.03 2.26
CA GLU A 95 18.44 -4.08 3.25
C GLU A 95 17.54 -4.01 4.49
N LEU A 96 16.23 -3.90 4.28
CA LEU A 96 15.23 -3.83 5.34
C LEU A 96 15.19 -5.12 6.17
N ALA A 97 15.28 -6.28 5.52
CA ALA A 97 15.37 -7.57 6.20
C ALA A 97 16.65 -7.67 7.04
N GLY A 98 17.79 -7.20 6.51
CA GLY A 98 19.06 -7.10 7.25
C GLY A 98 18.98 -6.16 8.46
N ALA A 99 18.14 -5.13 8.39
CA ALA A 99 17.81 -4.23 9.50
C ALA A 99 16.74 -4.78 10.47
N GLY A 100 16.37 -6.05 10.31
CA GLY A 100 15.46 -6.77 11.21
C GLY A 100 13.98 -6.55 10.93
N ALA A 101 13.58 -6.17 9.71
CA ALA A 101 12.17 -6.16 9.34
C ALA A 101 11.61 -7.60 9.29
N ASP A 102 10.47 -7.84 9.93
CA ASP A 102 9.78 -9.13 10.03
C ASP A 102 8.44 -9.18 9.26
N GLY A 103 7.99 -8.03 8.74
CA GLY A 103 6.81 -7.89 7.89
C GLY A 103 7.04 -6.88 6.77
N PHE A 104 6.40 -7.06 5.62
CA PHE A 104 6.54 -6.17 4.46
C PHE A 104 5.18 -5.82 3.85
N VAL A 105 4.86 -4.53 3.79
CA VAL A 105 3.67 -3.99 3.12
C VAL A 105 4.09 -3.42 1.75
N CYS A 106 3.70 -4.10 0.67
CA CYS A 106 4.15 -3.79 -0.68
C CYS A 106 3.09 -3.04 -1.49
N VAL A 107 3.52 -2.06 -2.29
CA VAL A 107 2.64 -1.18 -3.10
C VAL A 107 1.83 -1.89 -4.17
N ASN A 108 2.35 -2.99 -4.68
CA ASN A 108 1.68 -3.85 -5.64
C ASN A 108 2.38 -5.22 -5.68
N GLU A 109 1.87 -6.10 -6.55
CA GLU A 109 2.39 -7.45 -6.75
C GLU A 109 3.83 -7.47 -7.29
N LEU A 110 4.22 -6.50 -8.14
CA LEU A 110 5.58 -6.42 -8.66
C LEU A 110 6.60 -6.13 -7.55
N ALA A 111 6.31 -5.14 -6.71
CA ALA A 111 7.14 -4.83 -5.55
C ALA A 111 7.16 -5.99 -4.55
N PHE A 112 6.03 -6.69 -4.37
CA PHE A 112 5.97 -7.88 -3.54
C PHE A 112 6.88 -9.01 -4.05
N LEU A 113 6.87 -9.31 -5.35
CA LEU A 113 7.76 -10.33 -5.91
C LEU A 113 9.23 -10.00 -5.67
N GLY A 114 9.62 -8.75 -5.95
CA GLY A 114 10.96 -8.25 -5.68
C GLY A 114 11.31 -8.35 -4.20
N ALA A 115 10.43 -7.85 -3.34
CA ALA A 115 10.64 -7.86 -1.89
C ALA A 115 10.81 -9.28 -1.34
N ARG A 116 9.98 -10.22 -1.83
CA ARG A 116 10.07 -11.63 -1.45
C ARG A 116 11.41 -12.25 -1.85
N ALA A 117 11.89 -11.96 -3.06
CA ALA A 117 13.21 -12.41 -3.51
C ALA A 117 14.35 -11.81 -2.66
N GLY A 118 14.25 -10.52 -2.32
CA GLY A 118 15.26 -9.80 -1.53
C GLY A 118 15.35 -10.30 -0.10
N ALA A 119 14.20 -10.38 0.58
CA ALA A 119 14.12 -10.91 1.94
C ALA A 119 14.59 -12.37 2.00
N ARG A 120 14.25 -13.20 1.00
CA ARG A 120 14.72 -14.59 0.93
C ARG A 120 16.23 -14.68 0.81
N ALA A 121 16.84 -13.85 -0.04
CA ALA A 121 18.29 -13.81 -0.20
C ALA A 121 19.00 -13.34 1.08
N ALA A 122 18.44 -12.35 1.78
CA ALA A 122 19.03 -11.79 2.99
C ALA A 122 18.92 -12.72 4.22
N LEU A 123 17.80 -13.44 4.36
CA LEU A 123 17.49 -14.18 5.58
C LEU A 123 17.78 -15.68 5.50
N GLY A 124 17.94 -16.24 4.30
CA GLY A 124 18.20 -17.67 4.12
C GLY A 124 17.13 -18.54 4.79
N GLU A 125 17.53 -19.37 5.74
CA GLU A 125 16.65 -20.27 6.48
C GLU A 125 15.59 -19.52 7.32
N ASN A 126 15.88 -18.30 7.76
CA ASN A 126 14.95 -17.50 8.56
C ASN A 126 13.83 -16.86 7.74
N PHE A 127 13.86 -16.96 6.41
CA PHE A 127 12.87 -16.36 5.51
C PHE A 127 11.43 -16.79 5.82
N GLY A 128 11.21 -18.03 6.26
CA GLY A 128 9.86 -18.55 6.58
C GLY A 128 9.15 -17.80 7.71
N SER A 129 9.89 -17.03 8.51
CA SER A 129 9.35 -16.21 9.59
C SER A 129 8.86 -14.83 9.14
N VAL A 130 9.08 -14.43 7.89
CA VAL A 130 8.69 -13.10 7.40
C VAL A 130 7.26 -13.09 6.85
N GLY A 131 6.50 -12.05 7.17
CA GLY A 131 5.16 -11.82 6.62
C GLY A 131 5.14 -10.83 5.46
N PHE A 132 4.20 -11.00 4.53
CA PHE A 132 4.00 -10.07 3.42
C PHE A 132 2.52 -9.70 3.28
N SER A 133 2.25 -8.44 2.96
CA SER A 133 0.96 -7.96 2.49
C SER A 133 1.18 -7.08 1.26
N MET A 134 0.17 -6.99 0.40
CA MET A 134 0.27 -6.17 -0.81
C MET A 134 -1.10 -5.64 -1.24
N ARG A 135 -1.08 -4.54 -2.00
CA ARG A 135 -2.22 -4.17 -2.82
C ARG A 135 -2.28 -5.11 -4.02
N ALA A 136 -3.26 -6.00 -4.04
CA ALA A 136 -3.43 -6.94 -5.14
C ALA A 136 -4.25 -6.32 -6.28
N GLY A 137 -3.82 -6.53 -7.52
CA GLY A 137 -4.66 -6.35 -8.71
C GLY A 137 -5.07 -7.68 -9.34
N THR A 138 -4.44 -8.78 -8.92
CA THR A 138 -4.68 -10.14 -9.39
C THR A 138 -4.63 -11.14 -8.23
N ASN A 139 -4.66 -12.44 -8.52
CA ASN A 139 -4.54 -13.53 -7.55
C ASN A 139 -3.12 -14.12 -7.52
N LEU A 140 -2.08 -13.35 -7.88
CA LEU A 140 -0.72 -13.88 -8.09
C LEU A 140 -0.17 -14.61 -6.86
N ALA A 141 -0.51 -14.16 -5.66
CA ALA A 141 -0.07 -14.76 -4.40
C ALA A 141 -0.46 -16.25 -4.29
N ASP A 142 -1.66 -16.59 -4.76
CA ASP A 142 -2.23 -17.94 -4.69
C ASP A 142 -1.43 -18.92 -5.55
N TYR A 143 -0.79 -18.45 -6.62
CA TYR A 143 0.00 -19.27 -7.53
C TYR A 143 1.43 -19.51 -7.05
N ILE A 144 1.92 -18.75 -6.07
CA ILE A 144 3.33 -18.76 -5.66
C ILE A 144 3.55 -19.16 -4.20
N GLY A 145 2.50 -19.72 -3.57
CA GLY A 145 2.57 -20.38 -2.26
C GLY A 145 2.94 -19.47 -1.09
N THR A 146 2.67 -18.16 -1.20
CA THR A 146 2.95 -17.20 -0.13
C THR A 146 1.63 -16.74 0.48
N PRO A 147 1.37 -17.01 1.78
CA PRO A 147 0.21 -16.47 2.47
C PRO A 147 0.37 -14.96 2.58
N ALA A 148 -0.28 -14.21 1.70
CA ALA A 148 -0.34 -12.75 1.73
C ALA A 148 -1.81 -12.36 1.58
N PRO A 149 -2.40 -11.63 2.54
CA PRO A 149 -3.79 -11.21 2.43
C PRO A 149 -3.94 -10.32 1.19
N LEU A 150 -4.71 -10.82 0.22
CA LEU A 150 -5.12 -10.08 -0.96
C LEU A 150 -6.14 -9.04 -0.51
N LEU A 151 -5.70 -7.80 -0.38
CA LEU A 151 -6.55 -6.71 0.08
C LEU A 151 -6.82 -5.76 -1.07
N PHE A 152 -8.11 -5.59 -1.34
CA PHE A 152 -8.59 -4.69 -2.36
C PHE A 152 -9.97 -4.16 -1.96
N ALA A 153 -10.09 -2.84 -1.87
CA ALA A 153 -11.33 -2.15 -1.59
C ALA A 153 -11.46 -0.97 -2.55
N PHE A 154 -12.66 -0.74 -3.07
CA PHE A 154 -12.96 0.41 -3.91
C PHE A 154 -13.71 1.47 -3.14
N ARG A 155 -13.46 2.73 -3.51
CA ARG A 155 -14.21 3.88 -3.02
C ARG A 155 -14.56 4.79 -4.20
N GLY A 156 -15.87 4.93 -4.43
CA GLY A 156 -16.42 5.96 -5.32
C GLY A 156 -16.74 7.24 -4.54
N GLY A 157 -16.71 8.38 -5.24
CA GLY A 157 -17.21 9.66 -4.74
C GLY A 157 -17.93 10.45 -5.83
N MET A 158 -19.04 11.08 -5.43
CA MET A 158 -20.08 11.77 -6.20
C MET A 158 -21.02 10.89 -7.05
N GLU A 159 -22.32 10.92 -6.70
CA GLU A 159 -23.40 10.55 -7.62
C GLU A 159 -23.53 11.58 -8.74
N PRO A 160 -23.76 11.16 -9.99
CA PRO A 160 -24.08 12.10 -11.06
C PRO A 160 -25.49 12.66 -10.86
N GLY A 161 -25.62 13.97 -10.63
CA GLY A 161 -26.87 14.69 -10.95
C GLY A 161 -27.66 15.32 -9.81
N ARG A 162 -27.04 16.04 -8.87
CA ARG A 162 -27.71 17.23 -8.31
C ARG A 162 -27.14 18.47 -8.97
N SER A 163 -27.81 18.88 -10.05
CA SER A 163 -27.66 20.22 -10.60
C SER A 163 -27.82 21.25 -9.48
N ALA A 164 -26.87 22.19 -9.42
CA ALA A 164 -27.09 23.48 -8.79
C ALA A 164 -28.15 24.24 -9.63
N SER A 165 -29.41 23.87 -9.48
CA SER A 165 -30.56 24.60 -9.99
C SER A 165 -31.82 24.23 -9.19
N GLN A 166 -31.85 24.62 -7.92
CA GLN A 166 -33.06 24.85 -7.13
C GLN A 166 -32.65 25.58 -5.84
N ALA A 167 -32.21 26.81 -6.03
CA ALA A 167 -32.19 27.86 -5.03
C ALA A 167 -32.49 29.15 -5.82
N ASP A 168 -33.78 29.32 -6.12
CA ASP A 168 -34.52 30.59 -6.25
C ASP A 168 -36.01 30.25 -6.46
#